data_AF-A0A151JCV5-F1
#
_entry.id   AF-A0A151JCV5-F1
#
_cell.length_a   1.000
_cell.length_b   1.000
_cell.length_c   1.000
_cell.angle_alpha   90.00
_cell.angle_beta   90.00
_cell.angle_gamma   90.00
#
_symmetry.space_group_name_H-M   'P 1'
#
loop_
_entity.id
_entity.type
_entity.pdbx_description
1 polymer ?
#
loop_
_entity_poly.entity_id
_entity_poly.type
_entity_poly.pdbx_seq_one_letter_code
_entity_poly.pdbx_strand_id
1 'polypeptide(L)'
;MALRDLLSKFFIVACNLNQKLIARDYILKLSDENENNYKVFENFTRECSSTLLCIMHKLGHCDSVITLTISWHIEVRECFNHEENDAGGHIDEFRHRINGNTGVGVGKLS
;
A
#
# COMPACT_ATOMS: atom_id res chain seq x y z
N MET A 1 0.98 2.35 21.63
CA MET A 1 1.78 2.86 20.50
C MET A 1 1.14 4.15 20.04
N ALA A 2 1.88 5.23 19.79
CA ALA A 2 1.29 6.46 19.28
C ALA A 2 0.78 6.26 17.84
N LEU A 3 -0.37 6.85 17.49
CA LEU A 3 -0.98 6.72 16.15
C LEU A 3 0.01 7.09 15.04
N ARG A 4 0.79 8.14 15.26
CA ARG A 4 1.86 8.58 14.35
C ARG A 4 2.88 7.48 14.07
N ASP A 5 3.29 6.70 15.07
CA ASP A 5 4.25 5.59 14.89
C ASP A 5 3.60 4.43 14.13
N LEU A 6 2.34 4.14 14.44
CA LEU A 6 1.56 3.10 13.77
C LEU A 6 1.43 3.42 12.28
N LEU A 7 0.99 4.63 11.94
CA LEU A 7 0.83 5.09 10.56
C LEU A 7 2.16 5.19 9.83
N SER A 8 3.24 5.63 10.50
CA SER A 8 4.57 5.66 9.88
C SER A 8 5.01 4.26 9.44
N LYS A 9 4.84 3.25 10.31
CA LYS A 9 5.14 1.85 9.95
C LYS A 9 4.21 1.35 8.84
N PHE A 10 2.93 1.69 8.92
CA PHE A 10 1.95 1.33 7.90
C PHE A 10 2.38 1.85 6.52
N PHE A 11 2.67 3.14 6.40
CA PHE A 11 3.07 3.77 5.14
C PHE A 11 4.37 3.20 4.59
N ILE A 12 5.35 2.93 5.45
CA ILE A 12 6.61 2.31 5.01
C ILE A 12 6.35 0.95 4.37
N VAL A 13 5.63 0.07 5.06
CA VAL A 13 5.37 -1.29 4.55
C VAL A 13 4.50 -1.25 3.30
N ALA A 14 3.41 -0.48 3.32
CA ALA A 14 2.49 -0.40 2.20
C ALA A 14 3.16 0.21 0.95
N CYS A 15 3.91 1.31 1.07
CA CYS A 15 4.61 1.88 -0.08
C CYS A 15 5.77 1.01 -0.59
N ASN A 16 6.43 0.23 0.27
CA ASN A 16 7.41 -0.75 -0.21
C ASN A 16 6.77 -1.85 -1.06
N LEU A 17 5.51 -2.18 -0.79
CA LEU A 17 4.72 -3.14 -1.58
C LEU A 17 4.01 -2.48 -2.77
N ASN A 18 3.87 -1.15 -2.78
CA ASN A 18 3.24 -0.37 -3.84
C ASN A 18 4.18 0.74 -4.32
N GLN A 19 4.89 0.48 -5.41
CA GLN A 19 5.89 1.41 -5.96
C GLN A 19 5.31 2.69 -6.57
N LYS A 20 3.98 2.83 -6.65
CA LYS A 20 3.33 4.07 -7.10
C LYS A 20 3.24 5.10 -5.98
N LEU A 21 3.26 4.66 -4.72
CA LEU A 21 3.10 5.54 -3.55
C LEU A 21 4.45 5.75 -2.86
N ILE A 22 4.71 6.97 -2.41
CA ILE A 22 5.98 7.34 -1.76
C ILE A 22 5.72 7.55 -0.27
N ALA A 23 6.27 6.67 0.59
CA ALA A 23 6.04 6.73 2.05
C ALA A 23 6.37 8.11 2.65
N ARG A 24 7.45 8.74 2.17
CA ARG A 24 7.90 10.05 2.63
C ARG A 24 6.81 11.12 2.51
N ASP A 25 5.99 11.07 1.47
CA ASP A 25 4.97 12.09 1.18
C ASP A 25 3.80 12.06 2.19
N TYR A 26 3.58 10.93 2.84
CA TYR A 26 2.58 10.78 3.90
C TYR A 26 3.21 11.00 5.27
N ILE A 27 4.41 10.46 5.52
CA ILE A 27 5.11 10.59 6.82
C ILE A 27 5.38 12.05 7.17
N LEU A 28 5.79 12.87 6.20
CA LEU A 28 6.03 14.31 6.42
C LEU A 28 4.77 15.09 6.79
N LYS A 29 3.58 14.56 6.51
CA LYS A 29 2.29 15.18 6.83
C LYS A 29 1.75 14.74 8.19
N LEU A 30 2.37 13.74 8.84
CA LEU A 30 1.98 13.32 10.17
C LEU A 30 2.39 14.38 11.21
N SER A 31 1.54 14.59 12.20
CA SER A 31 1.75 15.53 13.29
C SER A 31 1.46 14.88 14.64
N ASP A 32 1.55 15.65 15.72
CA ASP A 32 1.17 15.21 17.06
C ASP A 32 -0.35 15.25 17.28
N GLU A 33 -1.11 15.74 16.29
CA GLU A 33 -2.58 15.78 16.31
C GLU A 33 -3.17 14.58 15.59
N ASN A 34 -3.90 13.74 16.33
CA ASN A 34 -4.48 12.51 15.80
C ASN A 34 -5.49 12.75 14.67
N GLU A 35 -6.27 13.84 14.72
CA GLU A 35 -7.25 14.15 13.68
C GLU A 35 -6.58 14.38 12.32
N ASN A 36 -5.46 15.11 12.31
CA ASN A 36 -4.68 15.30 11.08
C ASN A 36 -4.09 13.98 10.58
N ASN A 37 -3.60 13.14 11.49
CA ASN A 37 -3.06 11.82 11.15
C ASN A 37 -4.10 10.91 10.49
N TYR A 38 -5.36 10.93 10.97
CA TYR A 38 -6.44 10.19 10.31
C TYR A 38 -6.77 10.74 8.93
N LYS A 39 -6.75 12.06 8.72
CA LYS A 39 -6.94 12.66 7.38
C LYS A 39 -5.84 12.27 6.40
N VAL A 40 -4.59 12.20 6.87
CA VAL A 40 -3.46 11.70 6.06
C VAL A 40 -3.68 10.24 5.68
N PHE A 41 -4.13 9.42 6.64
CA PHE A 41 -4.44 8.02 6.39
C PHE A 41 -5.60 7.86 5.40
N GLU A 42 -6.67 8.64 5.52
CA GLU A 42 -7.80 8.60 4.59
C GLU A 42 -7.39 8.95 3.15
N ASN A 43 -6.51 9.94 2.98
CA ASN A 43 -5.97 10.24 1.65
C ASN A 43 -5.13 9.09 1.10
N PHE A 44 -4.30 8.47 1.95
CA PHE A 44 -3.54 7.29 1.58
C PHE A 44 -4.45 6.13 1.13
N THR A 45 -5.53 5.86 1.88
CA THR A 45 -6.44 4.75 1.56
C THR A 45 -7.13 4.94 0.23
N ARG A 46 -7.43 6.17 -0.19
CA ARG A 46 -8.02 6.47 -1.52
C ARG A 46 -7.09 6.07 -2.67
N GLU A 47 -5.79 6.28 -2.51
CA GLU A 47 -4.77 6.02 -3.53
C GLU A 47 -4.23 4.58 -3.49
N CYS A 48 -4.33 3.92 -2.33
CA CYS A 48 -3.87 2.56 -2.12
C CYS A 48 -4.90 1.51 -2.55
N SER A 49 -4.46 0.41 -3.17
CA SER A 49 -5.35 -0.69 -3.56
C SER A 49 -5.97 -1.37 -2.35
N SER A 50 -7.23 -1.80 -2.46
CA SER A 50 -7.98 -2.52 -1.44
C SER A 50 -7.26 -3.81 -1.05
N THR A 51 -6.67 -4.49 -2.03
CA THR A 51 -5.85 -5.69 -1.78
C THR A 51 -4.73 -5.42 -0.78
N LEU A 52 -3.97 -4.33 -0.96
CA LEU A 52 -2.88 -3.99 -0.07
C LEU A 52 -3.38 -3.55 1.31
N LEU A 53 -4.48 -2.79 1.38
CA LEU A 53 -5.11 -2.41 2.64
C LEU A 53 -5.54 -3.65 3.46
N CYS A 54 -6.11 -4.67 2.80
CA CYS A 54 -6.46 -5.95 3.42
C CYS A 54 -5.23 -6.72 3.93
N ILE A 55 -4.14 -6.74 3.16
CA ILE A 55 -2.88 -7.36 3.60
C ILE A 55 -2.35 -6.68 4.87
N MET A 56 -2.36 -5.35 4.92
CA MET A 56 -1.89 -4.59 6.08
C MET A 56 -2.71 -4.88 7.34
N HIS A 57 -4.04 -4.99 7.21
CA HIS A 57 -4.90 -5.45 8.30
C HIS A 57 -4.52 -6.86 8.78
N LYS A 58 -4.33 -7.80 7.85
CA LYS A 58 -3.97 -9.19 8.19
C LYS A 58 -2.61 -9.30 8.89
N LEU A 59 -1.68 -8.42 8.57
CA LEU A 59 -0.35 -8.36 9.21
C LEU A 59 -0.36 -7.70 10.60
N GLY A 60 -1.52 -7.23 11.08
CA GLY A 60 -1.65 -6.62 12.40
C GLY A 60 -1.16 -5.18 12.47
N HIS A 61 -1.08 -4.48 11.33
CA HIS A 61 -0.68 -3.07 11.27
C HIS A 61 -1.85 -2.09 11.44
N CYS A 62 -3.03 -2.57 11.85
CA CYS A 62 -4.23 -1.76 12.01
C CYS A 62 -4.74 -1.80 13.45
N ASP A 63 -5.14 -0.64 13.98
CA ASP A 63 -6.02 -0.56 15.14
C ASP A 63 -7.49 -0.58 14.71
N SER A 64 -8.42 -0.45 15.67
CA SER A 64 -9.86 -0.48 15.38
C SER A 64 -10.31 0.66 14.47
N VAL A 65 -9.76 1.87 14.63
CA VAL A 65 -10.15 3.03 13.83
C VAL A 65 -9.64 2.89 12.39
N ILE A 66 -8.37 2.52 12.23
CA ILE A 66 -7.76 2.21 10.93
C ILE A 66 -8.54 1.10 10.21
N THR A 67 -8.92 0.06 10.95
CA THR A 67 -9.71 -1.06 10.41
C THR A 67 -11.07 -0.58 9.89
N LEU A 68 -11.75 0.26 10.65
CA LEU A 68 -13.03 0.84 10.23
C LEU A 68 -12.88 1.73 8.97
N THR A 69 -11.84 2.55 8.91
CA THR A 69 -11.57 3.39 7.72
C THR A 69 -11.31 2.54 6.48
N ILE A 70 -10.52 1.47 6.60
CA ILE A 70 -10.26 0.53 5.50
C ILE A 70 -11.58 -0.12 5.06
N SER A 71 -12.38 -0.63 6.00
CA SER A 71 -13.66 -1.28 5.72
C SER A 71 -14.60 -0.34 4.95
N TRP A 72 -14.71 0.91 5.40
CA TRP A 72 -15.57 1.90 4.75
C TRP A 72 -15.12 2.20 3.32
N HIS A 73 -13.82 2.32 3.07
CA HIS A 73 -13.31 2.53 1.71
C HIS A 73 -13.56 1.35 0.78
N ILE A 74 -13.43 0.12 1.28
CA ILE A 74 -13.71 -1.08 0.48
C ILE A 74 -15.19 -1.12 0.11
N GLU A 75 -16.08 -0.91 1.08
CA GLU A 75 -17.53 -0.87 0.84
C GLU A 75 -17.90 0.20 -0.21
N VAL A 76 -17.36 1.41 -0.10
CA VAL A 76 -17.58 2.48 -1.08
C VAL A 76 -17.08 2.05 -2.46
N ARG A 77 -15.88 1.45 -2.58
CA ARG A 77 -15.33 0.98 -3.86
C ARG A 77 -16.21 -0.08 -4.52
N GLU A 78 -16.72 -1.02 -3.73
CA GLU A 78 -17.66 -2.04 -4.20
C GLU A 78 -18.97 -1.43 -4.70
N CYS A 79 -19.54 -0.46 -3.97
CA CYS A 79 -20.76 0.24 -4.39
C CYS A 79 -20.61 0.97 -5.74
N PHE A 80 -19.40 1.41 -6.09
CA PHE A 80 -19.13 2.18 -7.31
C PHE A 80 -18.39 1.39 -8.39
N ASN A 81 -18.28 0.06 -8.28
CA ASN A 81 -17.55 -0.81 -9.22
C ASN A 81 -16.14 -0.30 -9.54
N HIS A 82 -15.39 0.11 -8.51
CA HIS A 82 -14.01 0.57 -8.70
C HIS A 82 -13.14 -0.59 -9.20
N GLU A 83 -12.56 -0.43 -10.39
CA GLU A 83 -11.62 -1.41 -10.95
C GLU A 83 -10.24 -1.23 -10.32
N GLU A 84 -9.73 -2.32 -9.74
CA GLU A 84 -8.33 -2.40 -9.31
C GLU A 84 -7.53 -3.24 -10.30
N ASN A 85 -6.23 -2.93 -10.44
CA ASN A 85 -5.34 -3.84 -11.16
C ASN A 85 -5.38 -5.21 -10.48
N ASP A 86 -5.65 -6.25 -11.26
CA ASP A 86 -5.57 -7.62 -10.77
C ASP A 86 -4.15 -7.92 -10.25
N ALA A 87 -4.07 -8.73 -9.20
CA ALA A 87 -2.82 -9.18 -8.60
C ALA A 87 -1.89 -9.83 -9.64
N GLY A 88 -2.44 -10.40 -10.73
CA GLY A 88 -1.69 -10.91 -11.87
C GLY A 88 -0.72 -9.88 -12.47
N GLY A 89 -1.14 -8.62 -12.63
CA GLY A 89 -0.28 -7.56 -13.17
C GLY A 89 0.94 -7.26 -12.30
N HIS A 90 0.78 -7.34 -10.97
CA HIS A 90 1.88 -7.17 -10.03
C HIS A 90 2.85 -8.36 -10.05
N ILE A 91 2.34 -9.59 -10.20
CA ILE A 91 3.17 -10.80 -10.34
C ILE A 91 4.00 -10.75 -11.61
N ASP A 92 3.40 -10.33 -12.72
CA ASP A 92 4.10 -10.22 -14.01
C ASP A 92 5.18 -9.14 -13.99
N GLU A 93 4.91 -7.99 -13.37
CA GLU A 93 5.92 -6.95 -13.15
C GLU A 93 7.10 -7.47 -12.30
N PHE A 94 6.81 -8.19 -11.22
CA PHE A 94 7.84 -8.80 -10.37
C PHE A 94 8.69 -9.82 -11.14
N ARG A 95 8.05 -10.73 -11.89
CA ARG A 95 8.74 -11.69 -12.75
C ARG A 95 9.62 -10.99 -13.77
N HIS A 96 9.12 -9.91 -14.38
CA HIS A 96 9.88 -9.14 -15.36
C HIS A 96 11.12 -8.49 -14.75
N ARG A 97 11.04 -7.96 -13.52
CA ARG A 97 12.21 -7.39 -12.82
C ARG A 97 13.26 -8.42 -12.47
N ILE A 98 12.84 -9.61 -12.02
CA ILE A 98 13.79 -10.71 -11.74
C ILE A 98 14.46 -11.16 -13.04
N ASN A 99 13.69 -11.34 -14.11
CA ASN A 99 14.19 -11.84 -15.39
C ASN A 99 14.99 -10.77 -16.17
N GLY A 100 14.69 -9.49 -15.98
CA GLY A 100 15.44 -8.36 -16.53
C GLY A 100 16.80 -8.16 -15.86
N ASN A 101 16.91 -8.48 -14.56
CA ASN A 101 18.18 -8.46 -13.83
C ASN A 101 19.10 -9.66 -14.12
N THR A 102 18.61 -10.71 -14.78
CA THR A 102 19.45 -11.81 -15.30
C THR A 102 20.09 -11.51 -16.66
N GLY A 103 20.02 -10.27 -17.14
CA GLY A 103 20.62 -9.79 -18.38
C GLY A 103 22.15 -9.64 -18.39
N VAL A 104 22.89 -10.38 -17.54
CA VAL A 104 24.34 -10.56 -17.70
C VAL A 104 24.63 -12.05 -17.83
N GLY A 105 24.79 -12.47 -19.08
CA GLY A 105 25.62 -13.62 -19.45
C GLY A 105 24.95 -14.99 -19.40
N VAL A 106 24.03 -15.27 -20.32
CA VAL A 106 24.02 -16.60 -20.93
C VAL A 106 24.23 -16.41 -22.42
N GLY A 107 25.46 -16.67 -22.83
CA GLY A 107 25.87 -16.63 -24.22
C GLY A 107 24.95 -17.49 -25.08
N LYS A 108 24.66 -16.98 -26.28
CA LYS A 108 24.19 -17.79 -27.40
C LYS A 108 25.18 -18.94 -27.57
N LEU A 109 24.76 -20.16 -27.24
CA LEU A 109 25.34 -21.34 -27.82
C LEU A 109 24.58 -21.59 -29.13
N SER A 110 25.38 -21.57 -30.18
CA SER A 110 25.08 -21.94 -31.57
C SER A 110 24.29 -23.23 -31.69
#